data_AF-A0A452HGI5-F1
#
_entry.id   AF-A0A452HGI5-F1
#
_cell.length_a   1.000
_cell.length_b   1.000
_cell.length_c   1.000
_cell.angle_alpha   90.00
_cell.angle_beta   90.00
_cell.angle_gamma   90.00
#
_symmetry.space_group_name_H-M   'P 1'
#
loop_
_entity.id
_entity.type
_entity.pdbx_description
1 polymer ?
#
loop_
_entity_poly.entity_id
_entity_poly.type
_entity_poly.pdbx_seq_one_letter_code
_entity_poly.pdbx_strand_id
1 'polypeptide(L)'
;MQLSSVTESTALDLGHVETLEEIQTVSCEVKSEPGFLSESACTEEGSVPLESANILEAAEHDFAPPSFLKKVDPSYLLTPGESAHLQCKIKGSLEIQVTWFKNNKEIRESNTYRMSFVNSVAVLDISDVKVEDSGSYSCEAVNDAGSDSCSTEIVVKGLFLQSLPASFLVKPENQQAVPNSMVEFKTVLKGTPPFAIKWFKEDLELVSGANCFIGIEGSTGFLTLYSVDVSKSGHYTCQVSNDVGSDSCTATLLVTGVHIYLFCVALILSVFCRALYRSYK
;
A
#
# COMPACT_ATOMS: atom_id res chain seq x y z
N MET A 1 -17.99 -26.17 67.72
CA MET A 1 -16.97 -27.24 67.63
C MET A 1 -16.29 -27.13 66.27
N GLN A 2 -14.98 -27.45 66.16
CA GLN A 2 -14.22 -27.68 64.90
C GLN A 2 -14.45 -26.68 63.73
N LEU A 3 -13.58 -25.72 63.39
CA LEU A 3 -12.14 -25.49 63.64
C LEU A 3 -11.17 -26.36 62.80
N SER A 4 -10.87 -25.87 61.59
CA SER A 4 -9.59 -25.96 60.84
C SER A 4 -9.70 -25.02 59.61
N SER A 5 -8.87 -24.00 59.28
CA SER A 5 -7.39 -23.81 59.26
C SER A 5 -6.69 -24.76 58.26
N VAL A 6 -5.70 -24.36 57.44
CA VAL A 6 -4.50 -23.48 57.59
C VAL A 6 -4.12 -22.88 56.20
N THR A 7 -3.89 -21.57 56.01
CA THR A 7 -2.60 -20.79 55.75
C THR A 7 -1.66 -21.34 54.63
N GLU A 8 -0.64 -20.68 54.07
CA GLU A 8 0.16 -19.44 54.33
C GLU A 8 0.71 -18.93 52.95
N SER A 9 0.67 -17.65 52.57
CA SER A 9 1.58 -16.50 52.87
C SER A 9 2.94 -16.42 52.13
N THR A 10 3.24 -15.24 51.59
CA THR A 10 4.54 -14.51 51.71
C THR A 10 4.28 -12.99 51.52
N ALA A 11 5.10 -12.11 52.12
CA ALA A 11 4.89 -10.66 52.16
C ALA A 11 6.21 -9.87 51.93
N LEU A 12 6.22 -8.56 52.26
CA LEU A 12 7.24 -7.51 51.99
C LEU A 12 7.19 -6.99 50.53
N ASP A 13 7.49 -5.73 50.16
CA ASP A 13 7.59 -4.39 50.80
C ASP A 13 7.78 -3.39 49.62
N LEU A 14 7.42 -2.09 49.56
CA LEU A 14 6.70 -1.08 50.36
C LEU A 14 6.15 -0.04 49.33
N GLY A 15 5.31 0.97 49.62
CA GLY A 15 4.68 1.44 50.85
C GLY A 15 4.49 2.97 50.83
N HIS A 16 3.24 3.45 50.79
CA HIS A 16 2.88 4.88 50.92
C HIS A 16 1.50 5.03 51.56
N VAL A 17 1.27 6.12 52.30
CA VAL A 17 0.02 6.38 53.04
C VAL A 17 -0.58 7.70 52.58
N GLU A 18 -1.82 7.67 52.10
CA GLU A 18 -2.69 8.84 52.04
C GLU A 18 -4.03 8.50 52.70
N THR A 19 -4.63 9.50 53.35
CA THR A 19 -5.75 9.35 54.28
C THR A 19 -7.09 9.63 53.61
N LEU A 20 -8.08 8.77 53.85
CA LEU A 20 -9.48 9.03 53.52
C LEU A 20 -10.19 9.64 54.73
N GLU A 21 -10.85 10.78 54.53
CA GLU A 21 -11.66 11.45 55.57
C GLU A 21 -13.07 10.85 55.65
N GLU A 22 -13.65 10.86 56.85
CA GLU A 22 -15.03 10.44 57.10
C GLU A 22 -16.03 11.51 56.65
N ILE A 23 -17.17 11.10 56.06
CA ILE A 23 -18.33 11.98 55.85
C ILE A 23 -19.52 11.41 56.62
N GLN A 24 -20.07 12.23 57.52
CA GLN A 24 -21.13 11.84 58.45
C GLN A 24 -22.47 11.63 57.75
N THR A 25 -23.19 10.57 58.12
CA THR A 25 -24.58 10.36 57.70
C THR A 25 -25.54 11.16 58.58
N VAL A 26 -26.41 11.98 57.99
CA VAL A 26 -27.44 12.74 58.72
C VAL A 26 -28.79 12.04 58.57
N SER A 27 -29.43 11.71 59.70
CA SER A 27 -30.75 11.10 59.78
C SER A 27 -31.81 12.11 60.23
N CYS A 28 -32.95 12.16 59.54
CA CYS A 28 -34.10 12.99 59.91
C CYS A 28 -35.32 12.12 60.23
N GLU A 29 -35.83 12.21 61.47
CA GLU A 29 -37.11 11.63 61.87
C GLU A 29 -38.25 12.65 61.68
N VAL A 30 -39.42 12.18 61.20
CA VAL A 30 -40.64 13.00 61.13
C VAL A 30 -41.62 12.54 62.20
N LYS A 31 -42.10 13.48 63.02
CA LYS A 31 -43.15 13.23 64.03
C LYS A 31 -44.54 13.48 63.44
N SER A 32 -45.49 12.62 63.80
CA SER A 32 -46.91 12.72 63.47
C SER A 32 -47.75 12.75 64.76
N GLU A 33 -48.88 13.50 64.77
CA GLU A 33 -50.08 13.28 65.61
C GLU A 33 -51.23 14.30 65.24
N PRO A 34 -52.51 14.16 65.68
CA PRO A 34 -53.59 13.87 64.70
C PRO A 34 -54.97 14.58 64.91
N GLY A 35 -55.98 14.20 64.09
CA GLY A 35 -57.45 14.35 64.33
C GLY A 35 -58.22 15.09 63.20
N PHE A 36 -59.29 14.57 62.56
CA PHE A 36 -60.68 14.23 63.01
C PHE A 36 -61.54 15.48 63.37
N LEU A 37 -62.84 15.65 63.00
CA LEU A 37 -63.93 14.81 62.41
C LEU A 37 -64.65 15.57 61.23
N SER A 38 -65.88 15.19 60.82
CA SER A 38 -66.20 14.33 59.65
C SER A 38 -67.73 14.12 59.47
N GLU A 39 -68.32 14.30 58.27
CA GLU A 39 -69.75 13.94 57.98
C GLU A 39 -70.04 13.61 56.50
N SER A 40 -71.27 13.14 56.17
CA SER A 40 -71.56 12.28 54.99
C SER A 40 -72.85 12.60 54.20
N ALA A 41 -72.86 12.27 52.89
CA ALA A 41 -74.08 12.06 52.10
C ALA A 41 -73.82 11.02 50.97
N CYS A 42 -74.83 10.24 50.57
CA CYS A 42 -74.67 9.10 49.67
C CYS A 42 -75.56 9.18 48.41
N THR A 43 -75.01 8.79 47.26
CA THR A 43 -75.75 8.20 46.11
C THR A 43 -74.80 7.30 45.32
N GLU A 44 -75.20 6.06 45.08
CA GLU A 44 -74.53 5.14 44.15
C GLU A 44 -75.09 5.27 42.72
N GLU A 45 -74.22 5.03 41.73
CA GLU A 45 -74.42 4.38 40.42
C GLU A 45 -73.39 4.93 39.42
N GLY A 46 -72.75 4.07 38.60
CA GLY A 46 -71.97 4.53 37.43
C GLY A 46 -70.43 4.51 37.47
N SER A 47 -69.85 3.33 37.68
CA SER A 47 -68.66 2.81 36.96
C SER A 47 -67.25 3.48 37.06
N VAL A 48 -66.28 2.66 37.50
CA VAL A 48 -64.79 2.72 37.35
C VAL A 48 -64.02 3.85 38.07
N PRO A 49 -63.18 3.52 39.09
CA PRO A 49 -62.16 4.41 39.64
C PRO A 49 -61.04 4.72 38.63
N LEU A 50 -60.58 5.98 38.58
CA LEU A 50 -59.48 6.42 37.71
C LEU A 50 -58.09 6.08 38.31
N GLU A 51 -57.91 4.86 38.80
CA GLU A 51 -56.76 4.44 39.64
C GLU A 51 -55.83 3.46 38.91
N SER A 52 -55.30 3.86 37.74
CA SER A 52 -54.17 3.20 37.04
C SER A 52 -53.62 4.09 35.92
N ALA A 53 -53.13 5.28 36.26
CA ALA A 53 -52.55 6.23 35.30
C ALA A 53 -51.08 6.62 35.62
N ASN A 54 -50.40 5.86 36.50
CA ASN A 54 -49.12 6.27 37.10
C ASN A 54 -48.00 5.20 37.04
N ILE A 55 -47.87 4.48 35.91
CA ILE A 55 -46.72 3.59 35.63
C ILE A 55 -46.26 3.68 34.15
N LEU A 56 -46.15 4.89 33.58
CA LEU A 56 -45.55 5.10 32.24
C LEU A 56 -44.72 6.41 32.10
N GLU A 57 -44.31 7.05 33.20
CA GLU A 57 -43.65 8.37 33.17
C GLU A 57 -42.29 8.38 33.89
N ALA A 58 -41.44 7.38 33.59
CA ALA A 58 -40.10 7.24 34.19
C ALA A 58 -39.07 6.56 33.25
N ALA A 59 -39.17 6.79 31.93
CA ALA A 59 -38.31 6.15 30.92
C ALA A 59 -37.95 7.01 29.69
N GLU A 60 -38.19 8.33 29.71
CA GLU A 60 -37.65 9.23 28.67
C GLU A 60 -36.16 9.49 28.92
N HIS A 61 -35.34 8.50 28.57
CA HIS A 61 -33.90 8.67 28.42
C HIS A 61 -33.61 9.07 26.96
N ASP A 62 -32.91 10.19 26.74
CA ASP A 62 -32.58 10.70 25.39
C ASP A 62 -31.88 9.62 24.55
N PHE A 63 -32.65 9.00 23.65
CA PHE A 63 -32.22 7.84 22.89
C PHE A 63 -31.58 8.28 21.57
N ALA A 64 -30.27 8.53 21.62
CA ALA A 64 -29.53 9.19 20.56
C ALA A 64 -28.99 8.18 19.51
N PRO A 65 -29.15 8.46 18.20
CA PRO A 65 -28.57 7.64 17.14
C PRO A 65 -27.03 7.69 17.15
N PRO A 66 -26.37 6.70 16.54
CA PRO A 66 -24.92 6.66 16.43
C PRO A 66 -24.43 7.83 15.56
N SER A 67 -23.29 8.41 15.91
CA SER A 67 -22.63 9.42 15.08
C SER A 67 -21.13 9.47 15.32
N PHE A 68 -20.37 9.67 14.24
CA PHE A 68 -18.91 9.58 14.28
C PHE A 68 -18.27 10.90 14.74
N LEU A 69 -17.80 10.92 15.99
CA LEU A 69 -17.03 12.02 16.59
C LEU A 69 -15.61 12.12 16.01
N LYS A 70 -15.00 10.99 15.65
CA LYS A 70 -13.82 10.92 14.79
C LYS A 70 -14.10 9.88 13.70
N LYS A 71 -14.07 10.30 12.43
CA LYS A 71 -14.08 9.40 11.26
C LYS A 71 -12.66 8.91 10.97
N VAL A 72 -12.52 7.83 10.21
CA VAL A 72 -11.22 7.35 9.69
C VAL A 72 -10.54 8.42 8.82
N ASP A 73 -9.22 8.33 8.62
CA ASP A 73 -8.51 9.23 7.71
C ASP A 73 -8.98 9.00 6.27
N PRO A 74 -9.05 10.02 5.40
CA PRO A 74 -9.80 9.93 4.13
C PRO A 74 -9.21 8.95 3.11
N SER A 75 -7.91 8.66 3.18
CA SER A 75 -7.27 7.62 2.37
C SER A 75 -5.95 7.13 2.96
N TYR A 76 -5.58 5.91 2.59
CA TYR A 76 -4.30 5.28 2.94
C TYR A 76 -3.57 4.84 1.67
N LEU A 77 -2.26 5.07 1.60
CA LEU A 77 -1.41 4.66 0.49
C LEU A 77 -0.32 3.73 1.00
N LEU A 78 -0.37 2.48 0.58
CA LEU A 78 0.44 1.38 1.12
C LEU A 78 1.18 0.63 0.00
N THR A 79 2.08 -0.25 0.39
CA THR A 79 2.80 -1.22 -0.44
C THR A 79 2.55 -2.64 0.07
N PRO A 80 2.69 -3.69 -0.78
CA PRO A 80 2.39 -5.06 -0.37
C PRO A 80 3.23 -5.53 0.83
N GLY A 81 2.57 -6.13 1.82
CA GLY A 81 3.19 -6.59 3.07
C GLY A 81 3.20 -5.56 4.21
N GLU A 82 2.77 -4.31 3.98
CA GLU A 82 2.52 -3.34 5.05
C GLU A 82 1.22 -3.67 5.81
N SER A 83 0.82 -2.79 6.73
CA SER A 83 -0.39 -2.96 7.55
C SER A 83 -1.09 -1.63 7.80
N ALA A 84 -2.41 -1.65 7.96
CA ALA A 84 -3.24 -0.47 8.16
C ALA A 84 -4.00 -0.54 9.50
N HIS A 85 -4.12 0.60 10.18
CA HIS A 85 -4.88 0.72 11.43
C HIS A 85 -5.97 1.77 11.23
N LEU A 86 -7.20 1.33 10.96
CA LEU A 86 -8.35 2.20 10.73
C LEU A 86 -9.08 2.40 12.06
N GLN A 87 -9.07 3.62 12.59
CA GLN A 87 -9.66 3.95 13.89
C GLN A 87 -10.71 5.06 13.77
N CYS A 88 -11.88 4.83 14.36
CA CYS A 88 -12.96 5.80 14.48
C CYS A 88 -13.51 5.85 15.93
N LYS A 89 -14.18 6.96 16.28
CA LYS A 89 -14.80 7.16 17.60
C LYS A 89 -16.27 7.55 17.43
N ILE A 90 -17.16 6.80 18.07
CA ILE A 90 -18.62 6.85 17.88
C ILE A 90 -19.30 7.28 19.18
N LYS A 91 -20.25 8.22 19.10
CA LYS A 91 -21.18 8.57 20.20
C LYS A 91 -22.60 8.11 19.83
N GLY A 92 -23.45 7.89 20.84
CA GLY A 92 -24.83 7.43 20.69
C GLY A 92 -25.25 6.66 21.94
N SER A 93 -26.54 6.32 22.06
CA SER A 93 -27.02 5.46 23.15
C SER A 93 -26.65 3.99 22.88
N LEU A 94 -26.38 3.23 23.95
CA LEU A 94 -26.11 1.79 23.85
C LEU A 94 -27.42 1.00 23.69
N GLU A 95 -27.41 -0.20 23.09
CA GLU A 95 -26.26 -0.92 22.52
C GLU A 95 -25.98 -0.48 21.07
N ILE A 96 -24.71 -0.21 20.74
CA ILE A 96 -24.28 0.15 19.38
C ILE A 96 -23.59 -1.06 18.74
N GLN A 97 -24.13 -1.52 17.62
CA GLN A 97 -23.49 -2.51 16.76
C GLN A 97 -22.60 -1.80 15.72
N VAL A 98 -21.43 -2.37 15.42
CA VAL A 98 -20.47 -1.80 14.48
C VAL A 98 -20.05 -2.83 13.45
N THR A 99 -20.18 -2.49 12.17
CA THR A 99 -19.89 -3.37 11.03
C THR A 99 -18.91 -2.69 10.09
N TRP A 100 -17.89 -3.43 9.65
CA TRP A 100 -16.93 -2.95 8.64
C TRP A 100 -17.21 -3.59 7.28
N PHE A 101 -17.01 -2.83 6.20
CA PHE A 101 -17.20 -3.27 4.83
C PHE A 101 -16.00 -2.92 3.95
N LYS A 102 -15.72 -3.76 2.95
CA LYS A 102 -14.77 -3.53 1.86
C LYS A 102 -15.54 -3.62 0.55
N ASN A 103 -15.57 -2.55 -0.24
CA ASN A 103 -16.34 -2.45 -1.49
C ASN A 103 -17.81 -2.91 -1.32
N ASN A 104 -18.50 -2.37 -0.30
CA ASN A 104 -19.87 -2.69 0.12
C ASN A 104 -20.12 -4.16 0.54
N LYS A 105 -19.07 -4.96 0.75
CA LYS A 105 -19.17 -6.32 1.29
C LYS A 105 -18.66 -6.37 2.73
N GLU A 106 -19.46 -6.93 3.63
CA GLU A 106 -19.13 -7.18 5.04
C GLU A 106 -17.75 -7.85 5.20
N ILE A 107 -16.90 -7.27 6.05
CA ILE A 107 -15.60 -7.81 6.44
C ILE A 107 -15.81 -8.77 7.62
N ARG A 108 -15.17 -9.93 7.56
CA ARG A 108 -15.18 -10.93 8.64
C ARG A 108 -13.78 -11.16 9.17
N GLU A 109 -13.72 -11.46 10.47
CA GLU A 109 -12.47 -11.63 11.19
C GLU A 109 -11.65 -12.79 10.63
N SER A 110 -10.34 -12.59 10.52
CA SER A 110 -9.41 -13.48 9.83
C SER A 110 -7.96 -13.18 10.24
N ASN A 111 -6.99 -13.85 9.61
CA ASN A 111 -5.58 -13.50 9.77
C ASN A 111 -5.23 -12.14 9.15
N THR A 112 -6.01 -11.68 8.16
CA THR A 112 -5.80 -10.39 7.48
C THR A 112 -6.56 -9.25 8.15
N TYR A 113 -7.81 -9.48 8.57
CA TYR A 113 -8.66 -8.47 9.21
C TYR A 113 -8.95 -8.82 10.66
N ARG A 114 -8.65 -7.91 11.59
CA ARG A 114 -9.08 -7.97 12.99
C ARG A 114 -9.88 -6.73 13.33
N MET A 115 -10.96 -6.88 14.12
CA MET A 115 -11.82 -5.76 14.47
C MET A 115 -12.08 -5.73 15.98
N SER A 116 -12.29 -4.54 16.53
CA SER A 116 -12.79 -4.39 17.89
C SER A 116 -13.65 -3.13 18.03
N PHE A 117 -14.56 -3.15 19.01
CA PHE A 117 -15.32 -1.97 19.44
C PHE A 117 -15.34 -1.94 20.97
N VAL A 118 -14.61 -1.00 21.56
CA VAL A 118 -14.40 -0.89 23.02
C VAL A 118 -14.39 0.58 23.41
N ASN A 119 -15.09 0.96 24.49
CA ASN A 119 -15.10 2.33 25.03
C ASN A 119 -15.38 3.40 23.96
N SER A 120 -16.40 3.18 23.13
CA SER A 120 -16.79 4.04 21.99
C SER A 120 -15.74 4.20 20.88
N VAL A 121 -14.67 3.41 20.87
CA VAL A 121 -13.66 3.38 19.81
C VAL A 121 -13.80 2.10 19.00
N ALA A 122 -13.97 2.24 17.69
CA ALA A 122 -13.98 1.13 16.74
C ALA A 122 -12.66 1.09 15.96
N VAL A 123 -12.15 -0.13 15.75
CA VAL A 123 -10.87 -0.40 15.09
C VAL A 123 -11.07 -1.51 14.05
N LEU A 124 -10.41 -1.34 12.90
CA LEU A 124 -10.09 -2.38 11.93
C LEU A 124 -8.58 -2.37 11.68
N ASP A 125 -7.90 -3.43 12.11
CA ASP A 125 -6.50 -3.70 11.78
C ASP A 125 -6.44 -4.60 10.54
N ILE A 126 -5.63 -4.19 9.56
CA ILE A 126 -5.41 -4.94 8.31
C ILE A 126 -3.92 -5.31 8.22
N SER A 127 -3.61 -6.60 8.20
CA SER A 127 -2.25 -7.16 8.21
C SER A 127 -1.88 -7.84 6.89
N ASP A 128 -0.61 -7.75 6.48
CA ASP A 128 -0.07 -8.31 5.22
C ASP A 128 -0.89 -7.87 3.99
N VAL A 129 -1.03 -6.55 3.80
CA VAL A 129 -1.90 -6.00 2.75
C VAL A 129 -1.41 -6.38 1.35
N LYS A 130 -2.35 -6.69 0.44
CA LYS A 130 -2.05 -7.05 -0.95
C LYS A 130 -2.68 -6.07 -1.92
N VAL A 131 -2.34 -6.18 -3.21
CA VAL A 131 -2.95 -5.32 -4.26
C VAL A 131 -4.47 -5.49 -4.30
N GLU A 132 -4.95 -6.72 -4.05
CA GLU A 132 -6.36 -7.10 -3.88
C GLU A 132 -7.04 -6.54 -2.61
N ASP A 133 -6.29 -5.87 -1.72
CA ASP A 133 -6.81 -5.10 -0.59
C ASP A 133 -7.06 -3.63 -0.88
N SER A 134 -6.78 -3.17 -2.10
CA SER A 134 -7.20 -1.85 -2.55
C SER A 134 -8.73 -1.74 -2.68
N GLY A 135 -9.26 -0.55 -2.41
CA GLY A 135 -10.67 -0.20 -2.56
C GLY A 135 -11.21 0.63 -1.40
N SER A 136 -12.53 0.81 -1.40
CA SER A 136 -13.23 1.63 -0.41
C SER A 136 -13.60 0.79 0.81
N TYR A 137 -13.19 1.25 1.99
CA TYR A 137 -13.52 0.65 3.27
C TYR A 137 -14.49 1.57 4.01
N SER A 138 -15.52 1.01 4.64
CA SER A 138 -16.44 1.77 5.48
C SER A 138 -16.69 1.11 6.83
N CYS A 139 -16.96 1.95 7.82
CA CYS A 139 -17.49 1.59 9.13
C CYS A 139 -18.91 2.11 9.21
N GLU A 140 -19.86 1.22 9.53
CA GLU A 140 -21.24 1.55 9.86
C GLU A 140 -21.46 1.34 11.36
N ALA A 141 -22.26 2.20 11.98
CA ALA A 141 -22.65 2.08 13.38
C ALA A 141 -24.17 2.20 13.50
N VAL A 142 -24.82 1.27 14.22
CA VAL A 142 -26.28 1.13 14.29
C VAL A 142 -26.75 0.93 15.73
N ASN A 143 -27.84 1.58 16.13
CA ASN A 143 -28.68 1.25 17.28
C ASN A 143 -30.16 1.45 16.90
N ASP A 144 -31.11 1.20 17.82
CA ASP A 144 -32.55 1.28 17.46
C ASP A 144 -33.04 2.72 17.17
N ALA A 145 -32.23 3.76 17.41
CA ALA A 145 -32.52 5.15 17.03
C ALA A 145 -32.03 5.51 15.61
N GLY A 146 -31.16 4.69 15.00
CA GLY A 146 -30.70 4.88 13.63
C GLY A 146 -29.24 4.48 13.39
N SER A 147 -28.62 5.06 12.35
CA SER A 147 -27.23 4.79 11.96
C SER A 147 -26.49 6.01 11.41
N ASP A 148 -25.15 5.95 11.45
CA ASP A 148 -24.22 6.82 10.72
C ASP A 148 -23.10 5.93 10.15
N SER A 149 -22.29 6.46 9.22
CA SER A 149 -21.16 5.73 8.65
C SER A 149 -19.98 6.66 8.33
N CYS A 150 -18.80 6.08 8.15
CA CYS A 150 -17.65 6.75 7.56
C CYS A 150 -16.88 5.84 6.62
N SER A 151 -16.24 6.41 5.60
CA SER A 151 -15.44 5.68 4.62
C SER A 151 -14.04 6.25 4.42
N THR A 152 -13.15 5.42 3.89
CA THR A 152 -11.77 5.72 3.50
C THR A 152 -11.39 4.90 2.27
N GLU A 153 -10.49 5.42 1.43
CA GLU A 153 -9.98 4.70 0.27
C GLU A 153 -8.56 4.16 0.55
N ILE A 154 -8.38 2.84 0.50
CA ILE A 154 -7.06 2.21 0.62
C ILE A 154 -6.53 1.89 -0.78
N VAL A 155 -5.31 2.34 -1.08
CA VAL A 155 -4.62 2.04 -2.34
C VAL A 155 -3.31 1.32 -2.03
N VAL A 156 -3.22 0.04 -2.40
CA VAL A 156 -2.00 -0.76 -2.24
C VAL A 156 -1.23 -0.77 -3.57
N LYS A 157 -0.13 -0.01 -3.63
CA LYS A 157 0.73 0.13 -4.81
C LYS A 157 1.50 -1.17 -5.10
N GLY A 158 0.89 -2.04 -5.90
CA GLY A 158 1.56 -3.20 -6.47
C GLY A 158 2.84 -2.82 -7.23
N LEU A 159 3.82 -3.73 -7.23
CA LEU A 159 5.17 -3.50 -7.80
C LEU A 159 5.15 -3.03 -9.26
N PHE A 160 4.12 -3.36 -10.05
CA PHE A 160 3.96 -2.87 -11.42
C PHE A 160 3.89 -1.33 -11.52
N LEU A 161 3.38 -0.62 -10.50
CA LEU A 161 3.42 0.85 -10.45
C LEU A 161 4.81 1.42 -10.11
N GLN A 162 5.78 0.55 -9.81
CA GLN A 162 7.20 0.87 -9.70
C GLN A 162 8.01 0.27 -10.87
N SER A 163 7.37 -0.45 -11.79
CA SER A 163 8.04 -1.03 -12.96
C SER A 163 8.35 0.05 -14.00
N LEU A 164 9.63 0.29 -14.25
CA LEU A 164 10.08 1.27 -15.25
C LEU A 164 10.24 0.59 -16.63
N PRO A 165 9.87 1.26 -17.73
CA PRO A 165 9.99 0.70 -19.08
C PRO A 165 11.46 0.44 -19.46
N ALA A 166 11.70 -0.68 -20.14
CA ALA A 166 13.01 -1.02 -20.67
C ALA A 166 13.51 0.06 -21.63
N SER A 167 14.67 0.62 -21.35
CA SER A 167 15.27 1.71 -22.12
C SER A 167 16.79 1.73 -21.97
N PHE A 168 17.47 2.49 -22.83
CA PHE A 168 18.92 2.54 -22.80
C PHE A 168 19.45 3.51 -21.73
N LEU A 169 20.42 3.02 -20.94
CA LEU A 169 21.32 3.84 -20.13
C LEU A 169 22.58 4.19 -20.93
N VAL A 170 23.16 3.21 -21.63
CA VAL A 170 24.27 3.39 -22.58
C VAL A 170 23.88 2.73 -23.90
N LYS A 171 23.75 3.54 -24.96
CA LYS A 171 23.47 3.06 -26.33
C LYS A 171 24.76 2.48 -26.95
N PRO A 172 24.66 1.47 -27.84
CA PRO A 172 25.83 0.90 -28.52
C PRO A 172 26.51 1.93 -29.43
N GLU A 173 27.84 1.92 -29.43
CA GLU A 173 28.65 2.84 -30.23
C GLU A 173 28.81 2.37 -31.68
N ASN A 174 29.05 3.31 -32.61
CA ASN A 174 29.45 2.98 -33.99
C ASN A 174 30.88 2.39 -34.00
N GLN A 175 31.11 1.33 -34.76
CA GLN A 175 32.39 0.62 -34.77
C GLN A 175 32.99 0.50 -36.17
N GLN A 176 34.33 0.46 -36.23
CA GLN A 176 35.08 0.13 -37.43
C GLN A 176 35.87 -1.16 -37.20
N ALA A 177 35.94 -2.01 -38.21
CA ALA A 177 36.58 -3.32 -38.11
C ALA A 177 37.40 -3.65 -39.37
N VAL A 178 38.18 -4.72 -39.28
CA VAL A 178 38.91 -5.33 -40.40
C VAL A 178 38.37 -6.74 -40.68
N PRO A 179 38.48 -7.25 -41.93
CA PRO A 179 38.03 -8.60 -42.26
C PRO A 179 38.61 -9.68 -41.34
N ASN A 180 37.78 -10.67 -41.02
CA ASN A 180 37.99 -11.79 -40.11
C ASN A 180 38.15 -11.44 -38.61
N SER A 181 37.92 -10.18 -38.18
CA SER A 181 37.85 -9.88 -36.74
C SER A 181 36.54 -10.38 -36.11
N MET A 182 36.54 -10.50 -34.78
CA MET A 182 35.31 -10.45 -34.00
C MET A 182 34.92 -8.97 -33.79
N VAL A 183 33.63 -8.68 -33.63
CA VAL A 183 33.09 -7.34 -33.31
C VAL A 183 32.03 -7.51 -32.24
N GLU A 184 31.95 -6.60 -31.28
CA GLU A 184 31.01 -6.72 -30.17
C GLU A 184 30.35 -5.38 -29.84
N PHE A 185 29.05 -5.28 -30.11
CA PHE A 185 28.23 -4.17 -29.64
C PHE A 185 27.77 -4.46 -28.22
N LYS A 186 27.99 -3.50 -27.32
CA LYS A 186 27.56 -3.54 -25.92
C LYS A 186 26.59 -2.39 -25.64
N THR A 187 25.63 -2.65 -24.75
CA THR A 187 24.66 -1.66 -24.29
C THR A 187 24.31 -1.91 -22.83
N VAL A 188 24.06 -0.84 -22.06
CA VAL A 188 23.60 -0.94 -20.67
C VAL A 188 22.16 -0.48 -20.61
N LEU A 189 21.31 -1.29 -19.97
CA LEU A 189 19.88 -1.13 -19.89
C LEU A 189 19.45 -0.54 -18.55
N LYS A 190 18.33 0.17 -18.55
CA LYS A 190 17.59 0.63 -17.37
C LYS A 190 16.10 0.31 -17.56
N GLY A 191 15.36 0.31 -16.47
CA GLY A 191 14.01 -0.24 -16.40
C GLY A 191 13.95 -1.35 -15.36
N THR A 192 12.80 -1.99 -15.23
CA THR A 192 12.60 -3.13 -14.32
C THR A 192 12.76 -4.44 -15.09
N PRO A 193 13.67 -5.36 -14.70
CA PRO A 193 13.82 -6.65 -15.35
C PRO A 193 12.61 -7.58 -15.09
N PRO A 194 12.39 -8.64 -15.89
CA PRO A 194 13.27 -9.15 -16.95
C PRO A 194 13.32 -8.26 -18.19
N PHE A 195 14.48 -8.22 -18.84
CA PHE A 195 14.66 -7.58 -20.14
C PHE A 195 14.66 -8.63 -21.25
N ALA A 196 14.07 -8.30 -22.39
CA ALA A 196 14.31 -8.96 -23.66
C ALA A 196 15.13 -8.05 -24.57
N ILE A 197 15.98 -8.63 -25.43
CA ILE A 197 16.78 -7.93 -26.43
C ILE A 197 16.62 -8.61 -27.79
N LYS A 198 16.49 -7.79 -28.83
CA LYS A 198 16.53 -8.19 -30.25
C LYS A 198 17.55 -7.31 -30.96
N TRP A 199 18.19 -7.87 -31.97
CA TRP A 199 19.06 -7.12 -32.87
C TRP A 199 18.63 -7.34 -34.32
N PHE A 200 18.73 -6.29 -35.12
CA PHE A 200 18.39 -6.31 -36.54
C PHE A 200 19.56 -5.75 -37.34
N LYS A 201 19.87 -6.34 -38.51
CA LYS A 201 20.71 -5.72 -39.54
C LYS A 201 19.80 -5.33 -40.70
N GLU A 202 19.72 -4.05 -41.03
CA GLU A 202 18.96 -3.57 -42.20
C GLU A 202 17.53 -4.18 -42.23
N ASP A 203 16.82 -4.00 -41.12
CA ASP A 203 15.47 -4.51 -40.80
C ASP A 203 15.30 -6.05 -40.70
N LEU A 204 16.32 -6.86 -41.02
CA LEU A 204 16.31 -8.31 -40.80
C LEU A 204 16.71 -8.67 -39.36
N GLU A 205 15.84 -9.39 -38.63
CA GLU A 205 16.14 -9.86 -37.27
C GLU A 205 17.29 -10.88 -37.27
N LEU A 206 18.28 -10.64 -36.40
CA LEU A 206 19.42 -11.51 -36.17
C LEU A 206 19.10 -12.52 -35.08
N VAL A 207 19.51 -13.77 -35.28
CA VAL A 207 19.30 -14.88 -34.35
C VAL A 207 20.65 -15.49 -33.97
N SER A 208 20.84 -15.78 -32.68
CA SER A 208 22.07 -16.43 -32.16
C SER A 208 22.35 -17.75 -32.88
N GLY A 209 23.59 -17.94 -33.33
CA GLY A 209 24.01 -19.11 -34.12
C GLY A 209 25.44 -18.97 -34.65
N ALA A 210 25.75 -19.65 -35.76
CA ALA A 210 27.13 -19.73 -36.28
C ALA A 210 27.76 -18.39 -36.72
N ASN A 211 26.95 -17.34 -36.96
CA ASN A 211 27.42 -16.04 -37.42
C ASN A 211 27.52 -14.97 -36.32
N CYS A 212 26.78 -15.14 -35.22
CA CYS A 212 26.68 -14.15 -34.15
C CYS A 212 26.03 -14.72 -32.89
N PHE A 213 26.28 -14.09 -31.74
CA PHE A 213 25.60 -14.35 -30.48
C PHE A 213 24.93 -13.08 -29.96
N ILE A 214 23.72 -13.22 -29.42
CA ILE A 214 22.95 -12.17 -28.75
C ILE A 214 22.65 -12.64 -27.33
N GLY A 215 22.84 -11.76 -26.34
CA GLY A 215 22.54 -12.07 -24.94
C GLY A 215 22.35 -10.84 -24.05
N ILE A 216 21.97 -11.12 -22.80
CA ILE A 216 21.91 -10.14 -21.69
C ILE A 216 22.56 -10.79 -20.46
N GLU A 217 23.43 -10.05 -19.77
CA GLU A 217 23.99 -10.40 -18.47
C GLU A 217 23.66 -9.29 -17.48
N GLY A 218 22.74 -9.57 -16.53
CA GLY A 218 22.19 -8.57 -15.62
C GLY A 218 21.48 -7.44 -16.38
N SER A 219 22.09 -6.25 -16.40
CA SER A 219 21.63 -5.07 -17.17
C SER A 219 22.46 -4.80 -18.43
N THR A 220 23.43 -5.64 -18.78
CA THR A 220 24.27 -5.46 -19.97
C THR A 220 23.77 -6.32 -21.12
N GLY A 221 23.28 -5.70 -22.19
CA GLY A 221 22.93 -6.38 -23.44
C GLY A 221 24.10 -6.37 -24.44
N PHE A 222 24.23 -7.41 -25.25
CA PHE A 222 25.32 -7.51 -26.23
C PHE A 222 24.95 -8.29 -27.50
N LEU A 223 25.61 -7.90 -28.61
CA LEU A 223 25.66 -8.60 -29.89
C LEU A 223 27.12 -8.81 -30.29
N THR A 224 27.56 -10.06 -30.31
CA THR A 224 28.90 -10.46 -30.74
C THR A 224 28.82 -11.03 -32.16
N LEU A 225 29.47 -10.39 -33.14
CA LEU A 225 29.56 -10.84 -34.53
C LEU A 225 30.86 -11.61 -34.75
N TYR A 226 30.77 -12.81 -35.33
CA TYR A 226 31.93 -13.65 -35.62
C TYR A 226 32.44 -13.41 -37.04
N SER A 227 33.77 -13.46 -37.22
CA SER A 227 34.49 -13.37 -38.49
C SER A 227 33.86 -12.37 -39.46
N VAL A 228 34.00 -11.08 -39.18
CA VAL A 228 33.33 -10.04 -39.96
C VAL A 228 33.95 -9.84 -41.34
N ASP A 229 33.14 -9.47 -42.32
CA ASP A 229 33.56 -9.17 -43.68
C ASP A 229 32.82 -7.92 -44.20
N VAL A 230 33.14 -7.46 -45.40
CA VAL A 230 32.59 -6.20 -45.95
C VAL A 230 31.06 -6.22 -46.02
N SER A 231 30.42 -7.37 -46.26
CA SER A 231 28.95 -7.51 -46.29
C SER A 231 28.28 -7.37 -44.92
N LYS A 232 29.04 -7.53 -43.83
CA LYS A 232 28.58 -7.23 -42.45
C LYS A 232 28.70 -5.75 -42.10
N SER A 233 29.20 -4.90 -42.98
CA SER A 233 29.01 -3.44 -42.84
C SER A 233 27.52 -3.10 -42.96
N GLY A 234 27.07 -2.03 -42.30
CA GLY A 234 25.68 -1.58 -42.34
C GLY A 234 25.16 -1.12 -40.98
N HIS A 235 23.84 -0.94 -40.90
CA HIS A 235 23.16 -0.46 -39.69
C HIS A 235 22.63 -1.63 -38.86
N TYR A 236 22.97 -1.61 -37.57
CA TYR A 236 22.60 -2.57 -36.55
C TYR A 236 21.68 -1.92 -35.52
N THR A 237 20.41 -2.27 -35.54
CA THR A 237 19.39 -1.76 -34.61
C THR A 237 19.21 -2.71 -33.45
N CYS A 238 19.48 -2.24 -32.24
CA CYS A 238 19.11 -2.89 -30.98
C CYS A 238 17.70 -2.47 -30.59
N GLN A 239 16.86 -3.42 -30.21
CA GLN A 239 15.55 -3.20 -29.60
C GLN A 239 15.53 -3.91 -28.24
N VAL A 240 15.02 -3.23 -27.22
CA VAL A 240 14.88 -3.79 -25.86
C VAL A 240 13.47 -3.60 -25.34
N SER A 241 12.98 -4.54 -24.54
CA SER A 241 11.63 -4.50 -23.99
C SER A 241 11.50 -5.18 -22.63
N ASN A 242 10.48 -4.79 -21.87
CA ASN A 242 9.93 -5.49 -20.71
C ASN A 242 8.40 -5.36 -20.70
N ASP A 243 7.73 -5.84 -19.65
CA ASP A 243 6.27 -5.85 -19.54
C ASP A 243 5.60 -4.45 -19.50
N VAL A 244 6.39 -3.36 -19.44
CA VAL A 244 5.91 -1.97 -19.36
C VAL A 244 6.18 -1.19 -20.65
N GLY A 245 7.23 -1.51 -21.40
CA GLY A 245 7.55 -0.77 -22.63
C GLY A 245 8.82 -1.23 -23.33
N SER A 246 9.19 -0.50 -24.38
CA SER A 246 10.34 -0.79 -25.22
C SER A 246 11.03 0.48 -25.74
N ASP A 247 12.30 0.35 -26.10
CA ASP A 247 13.18 1.39 -26.67
C ASP A 247 13.98 0.79 -27.82
N SER A 248 14.46 1.63 -28.74
CA SER A 248 15.32 1.20 -29.85
C SER A 248 16.45 2.20 -30.13
N CYS A 249 17.55 1.68 -30.69
CA CYS A 249 18.69 2.48 -31.12
C CYS A 249 19.52 1.77 -32.17
N THR A 250 20.13 2.55 -33.05
CA THR A 250 20.92 2.04 -34.17
C THR A 250 22.39 2.45 -34.02
N ALA A 251 23.28 1.48 -34.16
CA ALA A 251 24.71 1.67 -34.36
C ALA A 251 25.10 1.25 -35.79
N THR A 252 26.30 1.63 -36.23
CA THR A 252 26.80 1.33 -37.57
C THR A 252 28.11 0.55 -37.47
N LEU A 253 28.23 -0.52 -38.25
CA LEU A 253 29.49 -1.22 -38.49
C LEU A 253 30.07 -0.83 -39.86
N LEU A 254 31.34 -0.47 -39.91
CA LEU A 254 32.10 -0.28 -41.14
C LEU A 254 33.31 -1.24 -41.16
N VAL A 255 33.26 -2.26 -42.02
CA VAL A 255 34.38 -3.20 -42.19
C VAL A 255 35.25 -2.74 -43.36
N THR A 256 36.44 -2.19 -43.06
CA THR A 256 37.37 -1.69 -44.08
C THR A 256 38.41 -2.74 -44.45
N GLY A 257 38.55 -3.04 -45.75
CA GLY A 257 39.55 -3.99 -46.23
C GLY A 257 40.98 -3.51 -45.93
N VAL A 258 41.82 -4.39 -45.37
CA VAL A 258 43.18 -4.04 -44.88
C VAL A 258 44.03 -3.30 -45.92
N HIS A 259 43.93 -3.69 -47.20
CA HIS A 259 44.59 -2.99 -48.30
C HIS A 259 44.14 -1.53 -48.44
N ILE A 260 42.84 -1.25 -48.33
CA ILE A 260 42.29 0.12 -48.43
C ILE A 260 42.68 0.92 -47.20
N TYR A 261 42.60 0.33 -46.00
CA TYR A 261 43.04 0.99 -44.76
C TYR A 261 44.51 1.42 -44.83
N LEU A 262 45.40 0.50 -45.25
CA LEU A 262 46.81 0.80 -45.50
C LEU A 262 47.00 1.86 -46.58
N PHE A 263 46.23 1.82 -47.67
CA PHE A 263 46.31 2.84 -48.74
C PHE A 263 45.86 4.22 -48.25
N CYS A 264 44.80 4.31 -47.45
CA CYS A 264 44.32 5.56 -46.87
C CYS A 264 45.32 6.13 -45.86
N VAL A 265 45.87 5.30 -44.95
CA VAL A 265 46.91 5.73 -44.00
C VAL A 265 48.18 6.18 -44.74
N ALA A 266 48.63 5.43 -45.75
CA ALA A 266 49.77 5.81 -46.58
C ALA A 266 49.51 7.10 -47.38
N LEU A 267 48.31 7.31 -47.92
CA LEU A 267 47.93 8.55 -48.59
C LEU A 267 47.94 9.73 -47.62
N ILE A 268 47.33 9.61 -46.44
CA ILE A 268 47.31 10.64 -45.39
C ILE A 268 48.76 11.00 -45.00
N LEU A 269 49.59 10.00 -44.68
CA LEU A 269 51.01 10.22 -44.37
C LEU A 269 51.76 10.88 -45.54
N SER A 270 51.48 10.49 -46.80
CA SER A 270 52.10 11.12 -47.96
C SER A 270 51.68 12.59 -48.16
N VAL A 271 50.44 12.94 -47.81
CA VAL A 271 49.94 14.33 -47.84
C VAL A 271 50.58 15.15 -46.72
N PHE A 272 50.66 14.62 -45.49
CA PHE A 272 51.38 15.26 -44.40
C PHE A 272 52.88 15.46 -44.71
N CYS A 273 53.57 14.44 -45.25
CA CYS A 273 54.97 14.58 -45.69
C CYS A 273 55.13 15.63 -46.81
N ARG A 274 54.21 15.70 -47.78
CA ARG A 274 54.22 16.73 -48.83
C ARG A 274 53.94 18.14 -48.30
N ALA A 275 53.09 18.27 -47.27
CA ALA A 275 52.85 19.54 -46.60
C ALA A 275 54.10 19.99 -45.81
N LEU A 276 54.65 19.11 -44.96
CA LEU A 276 55.86 19.39 -44.18
C LEU A 276 57.06 19.74 -45.07
N TYR A 277 57.27 19.02 -46.18
CA TYR A 277 58.33 19.33 -47.15
C TYR A 277 58.14 20.69 -47.83
N ARG A 278 56.89 21.14 -48.05
CA ARG A 278 56.59 22.48 -48.57
C ARG A 278 56.76 23.59 -47.53
N SER A 279 56.66 23.28 -46.24
CA SER A 279 56.93 24.21 -45.13
C SER A 279 58.42 24.30 -44.75
N TYR A 280 59.29 23.55 -45.43
CA TYR A 280 60.74 23.49 -45.17
C TYR A 280 61.58 24.05 -46.35
N LYS A 281 60.96 24.90 -47.18
CA LYS A 281 61.57 25.62 -48.32
C LYS A 281 61.05 27.05 -48.38
#